data_AF-A0A527ZEB0-F1
#
_entry.id   AF-A0A527ZEB0-F1
#
_cell.length_a   1.000
_cell.length_b   1.000
_cell.length_c   1.000
_cell.angle_alpha   90.00
_cell.angle_beta   90.00
_cell.angle_gamma   90.00
#
_symmetry.space_group_name_H-M   'P 1'
#
loop_
_entity.id
_entity.type
_entity.pdbx_description
1 polymer ?
#
loop_
_entity_poly.entity_id
_entity_poly.type
_entity_poly.pdbx_seq_one_letter_code
_entity_poly.pdbx_strand_id
1 'polypeptide(L)'
;AIKELGPDAAKLQPLFITVDPERDTPEVMGSFTAAFDPRIVGLTGSPQQIAAVSKAYGAYGVARQGEAGDNDYLMDHGTYIYIMNPRGQFVEGLDSDTPSSGIAAALDELVR
;
A
#
# COMPACT_ATOMS: atom_id res chain seq x y z
N ALA A 1 -4.75 -12.75 -5.53
CA ALA A 1 -5.48 -12.32 -4.33
C ALA A 1 -6.85 -11.73 -4.63
N ILE A 2 -7.00 -10.44 -4.95
CA ILE A 2 -8.33 -9.78 -4.98
C ILE A 2 -9.28 -10.43 -6.01
N LYS A 3 -8.78 -10.86 -7.17
CA LYS A 3 -9.60 -11.58 -8.17
C LYS A 3 -10.01 -12.98 -7.71
N GLU A 4 -9.22 -13.63 -6.87
CA GLU A 4 -9.48 -15.01 -6.38
C GLU A 4 -10.62 -15.06 -5.36
N LEU A 5 -10.90 -13.95 -4.68
CA LEU A 5 -12.01 -13.83 -3.73
C LEU A 5 -13.39 -13.77 -4.41
N GLY A 6 -13.44 -13.65 -5.73
CA GLY A 6 -14.71 -13.62 -6.47
C GLY A 6 -15.67 -12.52 -5.95
N PRO A 7 -16.94 -12.84 -5.64
CA PRO A 7 -17.91 -11.86 -5.15
C PRO A 7 -17.53 -11.19 -3.83
N ASP A 8 -16.82 -11.88 -2.92
CA ASP A 8 -16.45 -11.33 -1.62
C ASP A 8 -15.43 -10.19 -1.72
N ALA A 9 -14.76 -10.06 -2.86
CA ALA A 9 -13.85 -8.96 -3.14
C ALA A 9 -14.55 -7.58 -3.11
N ALA A 10 -15.88 -7.52 -3.18
CA ALA A 10 -16.67 -6.29 -3.01
C ALA A 10 -16.67 -5.77 -1.56
N LYS A 11 -16.30 -6.60 -0.58
CA LYS A 11 -16.20 -6.22 0.84
C LYS A 11 -14.85 -5.59 1.19
N LEU A 12 -13.89 -5.59 0.26
CA LEU A 12 -12.54 -5.11 0.49
C LEU A 12 -12.34 -3.71 -0.08
N GLN A 13 -11.62 -2.88 0.67
CA GLN A 13 -11.08 -1.60 0.20
C GLN A 13 -9.55 -1.65 0.24
N PRO A 14 -8.89 -2.01 -0.88
CA PRO A 14 -7.44 -1.90 -0.97
C PRO A 14 -7.02 -0.43 -0.94
N LEU A 15 -6.01 -0.13 -0.13
CA LEU A 15 -5.42 1.20 -0.02
C LEU A 15 -3.94 1.10 -0.36
N PHE A 16 -3.44 2.05 -1.16
CA PHE A 16 -2.02 2.19 -1.45
C PHE A 16 -1.58 3.58 -1.01
N ILE A 17 -0.78 3.65 0.05
CA ILE A 17 -0.32 4.92 0.64
C ILE A 17 1.13 5.14 0.23
N THR A 18 1.42 6.27 -0.41
CA THR A 18 2.80 6.62 -0.75
C THR A 18 3.64 6.91 0.50
N VAL A 19 4.94 6.64 0.41
CA VAL A 19 5.96 7.13 1.36
C VAL A 19 6.74 8.32 0.81
N ASP A 20 6.40 8.77 -0.41
CA ASP A 20 7.11 9.78 -1.17
C ASP A 20 6.18 10.91 -1.69
N PRO A 21 5.64 11.74 -0.77
CA PRO A 21 4.64 12.76 -1.11
C PRO A 21 5.19 13.90 -1.99
N GLU A 22 6.51 14.00 -2.19
CA GLU A 22 7.10 15.05 -3.02
C GLU A 22 6.94 14.77 -4.52
N ARG A 23 6.92 13.49 -4.92
CA ARG A 23 6.70 13.06 -6.31
C ARG A 23 5.28 12.56 -6.56
N ASP A 24 4.66 11.95 -5.55
CA ASP A 24 3.40 11.24 -5.70
C ASP A 24 2.19 12.13 -5.43
N THR A 25 1.80 12.92 -6.44
CA THR A 25 0.57 13.73 -6.39
C THR A 25 -0.69 12.85 -6.46
N PRO A 26 -1.88 13.36 -6.10
CA PRO A 26 -3.13 12.60 -6.22
C PRO A 26 -3.39 12.05 -7.63
N GLU A 27 -3.04 12.82 -8.67
CA GLU A 27 -3.20 12.41 -10.08
C GLU A 27 -2.25 11.27 -10.45
N VAL A 28 -0.99 11.35 -10.00
CA VAL A 28 0.02 10.29 -10.20
C VAL A 28 -0.43 9.02 -9.50
N MET A 29 -0.83 9.13 -8.23
CA MET A 29 -1.29 8.00 -7.42
C MET A 29 -2.53 7.34 -8.00
N GLY A 30 -3.52 8.11 -8.41
CA GLY A 30 -4.73 7.57 -9.05
C GLY A 30 -4.44 6.85 -10.37
N SER A 31 -3.57 7.42 -11.20
CA SER A 31 -3.17 6.80 -12.47
C SER A 31 -2.37 5.50 -12.24
N PHE A 32 -1.46 5.51 -11.26
CA PHE A 32 -0.65 4.37 -10.90
C PHE A 32 -1.51 3.20 -10.39
N THR A 33 -2.37 3.43 -9.40
CA THR A 33 -3.16 2.35 -8.79
C THR A 33 -4.20 1.77 -9.76
N ALA A 34 -4.78 2.59 -10.63
CA ALA A 34 -5.75 2.16 -11.63
C ALA A 34 -5.17 1.16 -12.65
N ALA A 35 -3.86 1.17 -12.88
CA ALA A 35 -3.19 0.21 -13.77
C ALA A 35 -3.18 -1.22 -13.19
N PHE A 36 -3.33 -1.38 -11.88
CA PHE A 36 -3.33 -2.69 -11.21
C PHE A 36 -4.75 -3.22 -10.99
N ASP A 37 -5.59 -2.44 -10.32
CA ASP A 37 -7.00 -2.77 -10.11
C ASP A 37 -7.78 -1.48 -9.78
N PRO A 38 -8.93 -1.23 -10.43
CA PRO A 38 -9.70 0.01 -10.22
C PRO A 38 -10.28 0.18 -8.81
N ARG A 39 -10.24 -0.85 -7.96
CA ARG A 39 -10.66 -0.76 -6.55
C ARG A 39 -9.60 -0.18 -5.63
N ILE A 40 -8.34 -0.14 -6.07
CA ILE A 40 -7.23 0.36 -5.23
C ILE A 40 -7.29 1.87 -5.17
N VAL A 41 -7.47 2.41 -3.96
CA VAL A 41 -7.43 3.85 -3.72
C VAL A 41 -6.00 4.25 -3.37
N GLY A 42 -5.40 5.07 -4.23
CA GLY A 42 -4.11 5.73 -3.99
C GLY A 42 -4.27 6.89 -3.01
N LEU A 43 -3.43 6.94 -1.99
CA LEU A 43 -3.43 7.97 -0.95
C LEU A 43 -2.07 8.66 -0.88
N THR A 44 -2.10 10.00 -0.89
CA THR A 44 -0.96 10.88 -0.66
C THR A 44 -1.37 12.00 0.31
N GLY A 45 -0.44 12.87 0.69
CA GLY A 45 -0.70 13.99 1.59
C GLY A 45 0.53 14.85 1.84
N SER A 46 0.44 15.73 2.81
CA SER A 46 1.61 16.49 3.26
C SER A 46 2.68 15.58 3.86
N PRO A 47 3.97 15.97 3.83
CA PRO A 47 5.05 15.22 4.48
C PRO A 47 4.75 14.89 5.96
N GLN A 48 4.06 15.78 6.68
CA GLN A 48 3.66 15.55 8.08
C GLN A 48 2.59 14.46 8.21
N GLN A 49 1.62 14.41 7.29
CA GLN A 49 0.60 13.35 7.27
C GLN A 49 1.21 12.00 6.92
N ILE A 50 2.10 11.95 5.93
CA ILE A 50 2.82 10.72 5.57
C ILE A 50 3.70 10.24 6.74
N ALA A 51 4.47 11.14 7.35
CA ALA A 51 5.27 10.78 8.53
C ALA A 51 4.42 10.25 9.70
N ALA A 52 3.22 10.82 9.92
CA ALA A 52 2.31 10.37 10.97
C ALA A 52 1.77 8.95 10.71
N VAL A 53 1.34 8.63 9.49
CA VAL A 53 0.86 7.28 9.16
C VAL A 53 2.01 6.27 9.13
N SER A 54 3.17 6.62 8.57
CA SER A 54 4.36 5.75 8.60
C SER A 54 4.73 5.37 10.04
N LYS A 55 4.72 6.34 10.96
CA LYS A 55 4.95 6.09 12.38
C LYS A 55 3.87 5.19 13.00
N ALA A 56 2.60 5.43 12.69
CA ALA A 56 1.48 4.66 13.25
C ALA A 56 1.51 3.18 12.83
N TYR A 57 2.01 2.89 11.62
CA TYR A 57 2.09 1.55 11.04
C TYR A 57 3.49 0.91 11.14
N GLY A 58 4.46 1.60 11.74
CA GLY A 58 5.85 1.16 11.77
C GLY A 58 6.51 1.05 10.39
N ALA A 59 5.94 1.71 9.37
CA ALA A 59 6.50 1.78 8.03
C ALA A 59 7.64 2.81 7.97
N TYR A 60 8.56 2.62 7.04
CA TYR A 60 9.64 3.56 6.77
C TYR A 60 9.77 3.81 5.27
N GLY A 61 10.25 5.01 4.93
CA GLY A 61 10.66 5.43 3.60
C GLY A 61 11.92 6.28 3.74
N VAL A 62 12.97 5.99 2.97
CA VAL A 62 14.24 6.71 3.01
C VAL A 62 14.70 7.02 1.58
N ALA A 63 14.79 8.30 1.26
CA ALA A 63 15.38 8.76 0.02
C ALA A 63 16.90 8.47 0.02
N ARG A 64 17.39 7.86 -1.05
CA ARG A 64 18.80 7.60 -1.33
C ARG A 64 19.18 8.34 -2.60
N GLN A 65 20.35 8.98 -2.60
CA GLN A 65 20.89 9.53 -3.84
C GLN A 65 20.94 8.44 -4.91
N GLY A 66 20.45 8.78 -6.11
CA GLY A 66 20.64 7.95 -7.30
C GLY A 66 22.11 7.85 -7.70
N GLU A 67 22.37 7.21 -8.84
CA GLU A 67 23.72 7.11 -9.37
C GLU A 67 24.31 8.49 -9.71
N ALA A 68 25.65 8.57 -9.71
CA ALA A 68 26.34 9.83 -9.97
C ALA A 68 25.99 10.39 -11.36
N GLY A 69 25.33 11.54 -11.39
CA GLY A 69 24.86 12.20 -12.62
C GLY A 69 23.34 12.19 -12.77
N ASP A 70 22.62 11.44 -11.93
CA ASP A 70 21.16 11.46 -11.87
C ASP A 70 20.71 12.53 -10.87
N ASN A 71 19.77 13.39 -11.28
CA ASN A 71 19.10 14.32 -10.37
C ASN A 71 17.93 13.65 -9.62
N ASP A 72 17.74 12.35 -9.83
CA ASP A 72 16.69 11.55 -9.20
C ASP A 72 17.19 10.82 -7.95
N TYR A 73 16.25 10.40 -7.11
CA TYR A 73 16.52 9.61 -5.92
C TYR A 73 15.73 8.30 -5.93
N LEU A 74 16.34 7.29 -5.32
CA LEU A 74 15.68 6.03 -5.01
C LEU A 74 14.99 6.15 -3.65
N MET A 75 13.89 5.43 -3.47
CA MET A 75 13.17 5.39 -2.20
C MET A 75 13.25 3.97 -1.63
N ASP A 76 14.05 3.78 -0.59
CA ASP A 76 14.03 2.55 0.20
C ASP A 76 12.75 2.55 1.04
N HIS A 77 11.95 1.48 1.04
CA HIS A 77 10.75 1.42 1.87
C HIS A 77 10.48 0.02 2.42
N GLY A 78 9.71 -0.02 3.52
CA GLY A 78 9.15 -1.27 4.03
C GLY A 78 8.14 -1.87 3.04
N THR A 79 8.08 -3.19 2.94
CA THR A 79 7.28 -3.89 1.92
C THR A 79 6.13 -4.72 2.51
N TYR A 80 5.67 -4.40 3.72
CA TYR A 80 4.56 -5.10 4.35
C TYR A 80 3.20 -4.74 3.76
N ILE A 81 2.31 -5.73 3.68
CA ILE A 81 0.88 -5.56 3.41
C ILE A 81 0.14 -5.68 4.75
N TYR A 82 -0.65 -4.66 5.10
CA TYR A 82 -1.39 -4.62 6.36
C TYR A 82 -2.84 -5.04 6.14
N ILE A 83 -3.30 -6.05 6.89
CA ILE A 83 -4.69 -6.50 6.89
C ILE A 83 -5.42 -5.85 8.07
N MET A 84 -6.47 -5.11 7.76
CA MET A 84 -7.27 -4.37 8.73
C MET A 84 -8.72 -4.87 8.68
N ASN A 85 -9.36 -5.06 9.83
CA ASN A 85 -10.77 -5.44 9.89
C ASN A 85 -11.69 -4.23 9.63
N PRO A 86 -13.00 -4.44 9.41
CA PRO A 86 -13.96 -3.34 9.16
C PRO A 86 -14.11 -2.31 10.30
N ARG A 87 -13.56 -2.59 11.50
CA ARG A 87 -13.51 -1.65 12.62
C ARG A 87 -12.20 -0.85 12.66
N GLY A 88 -11.34 -0.99 11.65
CA GLY A 88 -10.05 -0.32 11.54
C GLY A 88 -8.98 -0.90 12.47
N GLN A 89 -9.15 -2.13 12.94
CA GLN A 89 -8.17 -2.79 13.81
C GLN A 89 -7.21 -3.65 12.98
N PHE A 90 -5.94 -3.63 13.33
CA PHE A 90 -4.92 -4.49 12.73
C PHE A 90 -5.22 -5.96 13.03
N VAL A 91 -5.14 -6.80 12.00
CA VAL A 91 -5.33 -8.25 12.08
C VAL A 91 -3.99 -8.94 11.90
N GLU A 92 -3.32 -8.69 10.78
CA GLU A 92 -2.06 -9.34 10.41
C GLU A 92 -1.27 -8.48 9.43
N GLY A 93 0.06 -8.64 9.42
CA GLY A 93 0.97 -8.10 8.41
C GLY A 93 1.55 -9.23 7.58
N LEU A 94 1.48 -9.10 6.26
CA LEU A 94 2.02 -10.06 5.30
C LEU A 94 3.27 -9.50 4.64
N ASP A 95 4.28 -10.33 4.41
CA ASP A 95 5.45 -9.94 3.63
C ASP A 95 5.06 -9.72 2.16
N SER A 96 5.77 -8.83 1.45
CA SER A 96 5.50 -8.54 0.03
C SER A 96 5.66 -9.74 -0.90
N ASP A 97 6.43 -10.74 -0.50
CA ASP A 97 6.64 -11.97 -1.26
C ASP A 97 5.62 -13.07 -0.94
N THR A 98 4.67 -12.79 -0.03
CA THR A 98 3.54 -13.69 0.26
C THR A 98 2.83 -14.02 -1.05
N PRO A 99 2.70 -15.31 -1.42
CA PRO A 99 2.04 -15.70 -2.66
C PRO A 99 0.61 -15.18 -2.71
N SER A 100 0.15 -14.87 -3.93
CA SER A 100 -1.21 -14.36 -4.18
C SER A 100 -2.33 -15.20 -3.54
N SER A 101 -2.15 -16.51 -3.44
CA SER A 101 -3.05 -17.46 -2.77
C SER A 101 -3.02 -17.36 -1.24
N GLY A 102 -1.86 -17.08 -0.64
CA GLY A 102 -1.73 -16.83 0.79
C GLY A 102 -2.44 -15.54 1.20
N ILE A 103 -2.25 -14.48 0.40
CA ILE A 103 -2.99 -13.22 0.59
C ILE A 103 -4.50 -13.45 0.42
N ALA A 104 -4.92 -14.24 -0.56
CA ALA A 104 -6.34 -14.57 -0.76
C ALA A 104 -6.92 -15.32 0.45
N ALA A 105 -6.20 -16.29 1.01
CA ALA A 105 -6.63 -17.05 2.18
C ALA A 105 -6.81 -16.15 3.41
N ALA A 106 -5.84 -15.29 3.70
CA ALA A 106 -5.93 -14.34 4.82
C ALA A 106 -7.13 -13.38 4.67
N LEU A 107 -7.42 -12.94 3.44
CA LEU A 107 -8.58 -12.09 3.16
C LEU A 107 -9.90 -12.86 3.25
N ASP A 108 -9.96 -14.13 2.81
CA ASP A 108 -11.16 -14.99 2.86
C ASP A 108 -11.59 -15.24 4.31
N GLU A 109 -10.64 -15.46 5.23
CA GLU A 109 -10.93 -15.57 6.67
C GLU A 109 -11.55 -14.30 7.28
N LEU A 110 -11.22 -13.13 6.74
CA LEU A 110 -11.70 -11.84 7.24
C LEU A 110 -13.10 -11.47 6.74
N VAL A 111 -13.46 -11.90 5.53
CA VAL A 111 -14.70 -11.49 4.84
C VAL A 111 -15.87 -12.47 4.99
N ARG A 112 -15.62 -13.64 5.59
CA ARG A 112 -16.64 -14.63 5.97
C ARG A 112 -17.19 -14.39 7.36
#